data_AF-A0A5E4JYR8-F1
#
_entry.id   AF-A0A5E4JYR8-F1
#
_cell.length_a   1.000
_cell.length_b   1.000
_cell.length_c   1.000
_cell.angle_alpha   90.00
_cell.angle_beta   90.00
_cell.angle_gamma   90.00
#
_symmetry.space_group_name_H-M   'P 1'
#
loop_
_entity.id
_entity.type
_entity.pdbx_description
1 polymer ?
#
loop_
_entity_poly.entity_id
_entity_poly.type
_entity_poly.pdbx_seq_one_letter_code
_entity_poly.pdbx_strand_id
1 'polypeptide(L)'
;MPSLKKIVLDKKEYFFAYKVVTQDMKSLGLRKNPNIIEFELGKWIYLPKNEIERSSDDWGGIWVARTFSNAKKLGEYMQEKYKIKTRIFETALDKILFENSYRIKTNGVNLFEEIL
;
A
#
# COMPACT_ATOMS: atom_id res chain seq x y z
N MET A 1 3.92 -17.76 -9.19
CA MET A 1 4.12 -16.30 -9.06
C MET A 1 5.59 -16.06 -8.67
N PRO A 2 6.23 -14.96 -9.11
CA PRO A 2 7.58 -14.62 -8.63
C PRO A 2 7.61 -14.53 -7.09
N SER A 3 8.76 -14.66 -6.46
CA SER A 3 8.88 -14.35 -5.03
C SER A 3 8.69 -12.84 -4.78
N LEU A 4 8.25 -12.46 -3.59
CA LEU A 4 8.24 -11.05 -3.18
C LEU A 4 9.68 -10.59 -2.92
N LYS A 5 10.01 -9.39 -3.42
CA LYS A 5 11.28 -8.72 -3.11
C LYS A 5 11.33 -8.46 -1.60
N LYS A 6 12.52 -8.57 -1.03
CA LYS A 6 12.79 -8.19 0.36
C LYS A 6 13.79 -7.04 0.41
N ILE A 7 13.73 -6.29 1.49
CA ILE A 7 14.62 -5.17 1.79
C ILE A 7 15.05 -5.22 3.25
N VAL A 8 16.12 -4.52 3.59
CA VAL A 8 16.54 -4.31 4.97
C VAL A 8 16.20 -2.88 5.38
N LEU A 9 15.41 -2.74 6.44
CA LEU A 9 15.08 -1.47 7.09
C LEU A 9 15.38 -1.63 8.58
N ASP A 10 16.10 -0.68 9.19
CA ASP A 10 16.48 -0.73 10.61
C ASP A 10 17.12 -2.06 11.04
N LYS A 11 18.01 -2.61 10.20
CA LYS A 11 18.71 -3.90 10.39
C LYS A 11 17.78 -5.12 10.45
N LYS A 12 16.53 -5.00 10.01
CA LYS A 12 15.56 -6.09 9.91
C LYS A 12 15.11 -6.28 8.46
N GLU A 13 14.84 -7.52 8.09
CA GLU A 13 14.36 -7.87 6.76
C GLU A 13 12.83 -7.76 6.69
N TYR A 14 12.33 -7.07 5.65
CA TYR A 14 10.91 -6.88 5.39
C TYR A 14 10.56 -7.19 3.94
N PHE A 15 9.30 -7.52 3.68
CA PHE A 15 8.80 -7.59 2.31
C PHE A 15 8.65 -6.19 1.73
N PHE A 16 8.88 -6.09 0.43
CA PHE A 16 8.86 -4.85 -0.33
C PHE A 16 7.66 -4.78 -1.25
N ALA A 17 7.04 -3.60 -1.32
CA ALA A 17 5.98 -3.28 -2.26
C ALA A 17 5.91 -1.76 -2.51
N TYR A 18 4.88 -1.33 -3.23
CA TYR A 18 4.66 0.07 -3.56
C TYR A 18 3.33 0.57 -3.01
N LYS A 19 3.33 1.66 -2.27
CA LYS A 19 2.11 2.33 -1.84
C LYS A 19 1.78 3.48 -2.79
N VAL A 20 0.53 3.52 -3.23
CA VAL A 20 -0.03 4.68 -3.96
C VAL A 20 -0.94 5.44 -3.00
N VAL A 21 -0.69 6.75 -2.88
CA VAL A 21 -1.44 7.67 -2.02
C VAL A 21 -1.87 8.89 -2.81
N THR A 22 -2.85 9.64 -2.30
CA THR A 22 -3.21 10.97 -2.80
C THR A 22 -2.10 11.98 -2.50
N GLN A 23 -2.16 13.17 -3.12
CA GLN A 23 -1.15 14.22 -2.90
C GLN A 23 -1.02 14.64 -1.43
N ASP A 24 -2.12 14.62 -0.69
CA ASP A 24 -2.23 14.89 0.75
C ASP A 24 -1.89 13.67 1.64
N MET A 25 -1.17 12.68 1.09
CA MET A 25 -0.67 11.50 1.81
C MET A 25 -1.79 10.60 2.39
N LYS A 26 -2.93 10.51 1.72
CA LYS A 26 -4.06 9.66 2.17
C LYS A 26 -4.23 8.44 1.29
N SER A 27 -4.91 7.43 1.84
CA SER A 27 -5.35 6.27 1.08
C SER A 27 -6.33 6.68 -0.03
N LEU A 28 -6.36 5.93 -1.13
CA LEU A 28 -7.13 6.28 -2.33
C LEU A 28 -8.67 6.27 -2.17
N GLY A 29 -9.22 5.79 -1.04
CA GLY A 29 -10.67 5.75 -0.81
C GLY A 29 -11.46 4.92 -1.83
N LEU A 30 -10.80 3.99 -2.54
CA LEU A 30 -11.43 3.17 -3.59
C LEU A 30 -12.57 2.33 -3.02
N ARG A 31 -13.55 2.02 -3.89
CA ARG A 31 -14.74 1.22 -3.56
C ARG A 31 -15.56 1.75 -2.38
N LYS A 32 -15.54 3.08 -2.18
CA LYS A 32 -16.25 3.79 -1.09
C LYS A 32 -15.81 3.32 0.31
N ASN A 33 -14.54 2.94 0.46
CA ASN A 33 -14.00 2.59 1.77
C ASN A 33 -14.06 3.84 2.69
N PRO A 34 -14.83 3.82 3.80
CA PRO A 34 -14.93 4.96 4.70
C PRO A 34 -13.65 5.19 5.51
N ASN A 35 -12.78 4.17 5.63
CA ASN A 35 -11.58 4.24 6.44
C ASN A 35 -10.44 4.83 5.60
N ILE A 36 -10.36 6.16 5.61
CA ILE A 36 -9.25 6.90 4.99
C ILE A 36 -8.06 6.92 5.94
N ILE A 37 -6.99 6.24 5.54
CA ILE A 37 -5.73 6.20 6.30
C ILE A 37 -4.84 7.35 5.84
N GLU A 38 -4.29 8.11 6.77
CA GLU A 38 -3.24 9.10 6.52
C GLU A 38 -1.87 8.46 6.75
N PHE A 39 -0.92 8.75 5.87
CA PHE A 39 0.42 8.18 5.89
C PHE A 39 1.46 9.25 6.18
N GLU A 40 2.53 8.84 6.84
CA GLU A 40 3.70 9.68 7.08
C GLU A 40 4.96 8.96 6.60
N LEU A 41 5.88 9.70 5.98
CA LEU A 41 7.13 9.16 5.48
C LEU A 41 8.04 8.73 6.64
N GLY A 42 8.68 7.57 6.53
CA GLY A 42 9.60 6.99 7.49
C GLY A 42 8.95 6.38 8.74
N LYS A 43 7.62 6.48 8.89
CA LYS A 43 6.90 5.93 10.05
C LYS A 43 6.11 4.69 9.69
N TRP A 44 6.07 3.77 10.65
CA TRP A 44 5.17 2.62 10.58
C TRP A 44 3.73 3.05 10.88
N ILE A 45 2.84 2.77 9.92
CA ILE A 45 1.40 2.95 10.05
C ILE A 45 0.78 1.56 10.16
N TYR A 46 0.08 1.31 11.28
CA TYR A 46 -0.61 0.05 11.55
C TYR A 46 -2.12 0.26 11.62
N LEU A 47 -2.88 -0.73 11.15
CA LEU A 47 -4.31 -0.79 11.42
C LEU A 47 -4.60 -1.41 12.79
N PRO A 48 -5.65 -0.94 13.48
CA PRO A 48 -6.20 -1.61 14.67
C PRO A 48 -6.54 -3.09 14.40
N LYS A 49 -6.44 -3.95 15.42
CA LYS A 49 -6.69 -5.40 15.26
C LYS A 49 -8.09 -5.73 14.74
N ASN A 50 -9.08 -4.93 15.09
CA ASN A 50 -10.48 -5.06 14.64
C ASN A 50 -10.69 -4.61 13.17
N GLU A 51 -9.69 -4.01 12.54
CA GLU A 51 -9.69 -3.61 11.13
C GLU A 51 -8.77 -4.49 10.27
N ILE A 52 -8.40 -5.67 10.76
CA ILE A 52 -7.55 -6.64 10.05
C ILE A 52 -8.39 -7.83 9.62
N GLU A 53 -8.41 -8.10 8.32
CA GLU A 53 -9.06 -9.27 7.73
C GLU A 53 -8.14 -9.96 6.72
N ARG A 54 -8.06 -11.30 6.79
CA ARG A 54 -7.19 -12.10 5.92
C ARG A 54 -7.84 -12.54 4.61
N SER A 55 -9.06 -12.10 4.33
CA SER A 55 -9.76 -12.41 3.09
C SER A 55 -9.25 -11.57 1.92
N SER A 56 -9.63 -11.99 0.71
CA SER A 56 -9.42 -11.24 -0.54
C SER A 56 -10.27 -9.98 -0.65
N ASP A 57 -11.20 -9.76 0.27
CA ASP A 57 -12.13 -8.63 0.24
C ASP A 57 -11.37 -7.32 0.46
N ASP A 58 -11.88 -6.22 -0.11
CA ASP A 58 -11.16 -4.95 -0.07
C ASP A 58 -11.16 -4.29 1.31
N TRP A 59 -12.07 -4.69 2.21
CA TRP A 59 -12.11 -4.25 3.59
C TRP A 59 -11.04 -4.97 4.44
N GLY A 60 -10.63 -4.36 5.55
CA GLY A 60 -9.84 -5.05 6.57
C GLY A 60 -8.34 -5.23 6.23
N GLY A 61 -7.61 -4.14 6.02
CA GLY A 61 -6.17 -4.17 5.75
C GLY A 61 -5.68 -2.98 4.93
N ILE A 62 -4.35 -2.83 4.85
CA ILE A 62 -3.69 -1.84 4.00
C ILE A 62 -3.29 -2.52 2.68
N TRP A 63 -3.87 -2.05 1.58
CA TRP A 63 -3.51 -2.51 0.25
C TRP A 63 -2.31 -1.74 -0.33
N VAL A 64 -1.35 -2.48 -0.86
CA VAL A 64 -0.18 -1.99 -1.60
C VAL A 64 -0.09 -2.69 -2.96
N ALA A 65 0.49 -2.01 -3.95
CA ALA A 65 0.77 -2.59 -5.26
C ALA A 65 2.04 -3.44 -5.21
N ARG A 66 1.98 -4.64 -5.78
CA ARG A 66 3.09 -5.59 -5.74
C ARG A 66 4.30 -5.15 -6.58
N THR A 67 4.05 -4.45 -7.69
CA THR A 67 5.08 -4.00 -8.63
C THR A 67 4.90 -2.52 -8.94
N PHE A 68 5.97 -1.87 -9.39
CA PHE A 68 5.93 -0.46 -9.77
C PHE A 68 4.96 -0.22 -10.94
N SER A 69 4.92 -1.14 -11.91
CA SER A 69 3.97 -1.06 -13.02
C SER A 69 2.52 -1.14 -12.55
N ASN A 70 2.20 -1.96 -11.53
CA ASN A 70 0.87 -1.98 -10.94
C ASN A 70 0.56 -0.68 -10.20
N ALA A 71 1.54 -0.10 -9.50
CA ALA A 71 1.40 1.19 -8.84
C ALA A 71 1.13 2.33 -9.84
N LYS A 72 1.85 2.37 -10.97
CA LYS A 72 1.60 3.32 -12.06
C LYS A 72 0.19 3.20 -12.62
N LYS A 73 -0.25 1.97 -12.93
CA LYS A 73 -1.62 1.70 -13.38
C LYS A 73 -2.69 2.19 -12.38
N LEU A 74 -2.42 2.06 -11.07
CA LEU A 74 -3.29 2.60 -10.02
C LEU A 74 -3.34 4.14 -10.07
N GLY A 75 -2.20 4.80 -10.22
CA GLY A 75 -2.12 6.26 -10.33
C GLY A 75 -2.83 6.78 -11.58
N GLU A 76 -2.61 6.16 -12.74
CA GLU A 76 -3.29 6.46 -14.00
C GLU A 76 -4.81 6.33 -13.86
N TYR A 77 -5.28 5.22 -13.28
CA TYR A 77 -6.71 5.00 -13.02
C TYR A 77 -7.31 6.09 -12.11
N MET A 78 -6.59 6.51 -11.06
CA MET A 78 -7.04 7.60 -10.18
C MET A 78 -7.14 8.93 -10.93
N GLN A 79 -6.16 9.24 -11.77
CA GLN A 79 -6.14 10.45 -12.55
C GLN A 79 -7.24 10.46 -13.62
N GLU A 80 -7.45 9.36 -14.33
CA GLU A 80 -8.44 9.28 -15.42
C GLU A 80 -9.87 9.34 -14.89
N LYS A 81 -10.17 8.51 -13.88
CA LYS A 81 -11.54 8.30 -13.40
C LYS A 81 -11.98 9.29 -12.34
N TYR A 82 -11.07 9.70 -11.45
CA TYR A 82 -11.39 10.55 -10.30
C TYR A 82 -10.76 11.94 -10.39
N LYS A 83 -9.91 12.20 -11.40
CA LYS A 83 -9.14 13.46 -11.55
C LYS A 83 -8.24 13.75 -10.34
N ILE A 84 -7.80 12.71 -9.64
CA ILE A 84 -6.94 12.80 -8.48
C ILE A 84 -5.52 12.40 -8.88
N LYS A 85 -4.57 13.34 -8.71
CA LYS A 85 -3.14 13.03 -8.81
C LYS A 85 -2.71 12.20 -7.60
N THR A 86 -1.79 11.27 -7.84
CA THR A 86 -1.26 10.37 -6.81
C THR A 86 0.25 10.49 -6.69
N ARG A 87 0.78 9.98 -5.58
CA ARG A 87 2.21 9.81 -5.30
C ARG A 87 2.47 8.32 -5.08
N ILE A 88 3.65 7.84 -5.47
CA ILE A 88 4.04 6.44 -5.34
C ILE A 88 5.25 6.35 -4.42
N PHE A 89 5.21 5.44 -3.46
CA PHE A 89 6.29 5.23 -2.51
C PHE A 89 6.73 3.77 -2.50
N GLU A 90 8.03 3.53 -2.35
CA GLU A 90 8.56 2.26 -1.88
C GLU A 90 8.15 2.02 -0.43
N THR A 91 7.85 0.77 -0.09
CA THR A 91 7.20 0.46 1.18
C THR A 91 7.66 -0.87 1.76
N ALA A 92 7.98 -0.88 3.05
CA ALA A 92 8.21 -2.07 3.84
C ALA A 92 6.88 -2.57 4.41
N LEU A 93 6.66 -3.89 4.39
CA LEU A 93 5.44 -4.51 4.90
C LEU A 93 5.72 -5.26 6.20
N ASP A 94 4.80 -5.15 7.15
CA ASP A 94 4.88 -5.89 8.41
C ASP A 94 4.40 -7.35 8.20
N LYS A 95 3.13 -7.64 8.46
CA LYS A 95 2.53 -8.95 8.25
C LYS A 95 1.69 -8.98 6.99
N ILE A 96 1.98 -9.92 6.10
CA ILE A 96 1.13 -10.18 4.93
C ILE A 96 -0.16 -10.89 5.40
N LEU A 97 -1.30 -10.32 5.01
CA LEU A 97 -2.64 -10.83 5.31
C LEU A 97 -3.21 -11.60 4.12
N PHE A 98 -2.97 -11.09 2.91
CA PHE A 98 -3.43 -11.67 1.65
C PHE A 98 -2.54 -11.18 0.49
N GLU A 99 -2.38 -11.99 -0.54
CA GLU A 99 -1.59 -11.67 -1.74
C GLU A 99 -2.30 -12.16 -3.00
N ASN A 100 -2.25 -11.35 -4.06
CA ASN A 100 -2.55 -11.82 -5.41
C ASN A 100 -1.52 -11.27 -6.44
N SER A 101 -1.81 -11.45 -7.73
CA SER A 101 -0.93 -10.98 -8.81
C SER A 101 -0.77 -9.46 -8.87
N TYR A 102 -1.73 -8.73 -8.30
CA TYR A 102 -1.84 -7.29 -8.44
C TYR A 102 -1.40 -6.53 -7.19
N ARG A 103 -1.94 -6.92 -6.03
CA ARG A 103 -1.79 -6.23 -4.74
C ARG A 103 -1.50 -7.19 -3.60
N ILE A 104 -0.93 -6.63 -2.54
CA ILE A 104 -0.69 -7.30 -1.26
C ILE A 104 -1.48 -6.53 -0.21
N LYS A 105 -2.12 -7.28 0.69
CA LYS A 105 -2.81 -6.78 1.87
C LYS A 105 -1.93 -7.00 3.09
N THR A 106 -1.72 -5.96 3.88
CA THR A 106 -0.91 -6.04 5.10
C THR A 106 -1.58 -5.31 6.26
N ASN A 107 -1.20 -5.64 7.49
CA ASN A 107 -1.63 -4.91 8.68
C ASN A 107 -0.85 -3.61 8.91
N GLY A 108 0.33 -3.46 8.31
CA GLY A 108 1.20 -2.33 8.57
C GLY A 108 2.19 -2.06 7.46
N VAL A 109 2.47 -0.78 7.25
CA VAL A 109 3.38 -0.29 6.21
C VAL A 109 4.31 0.79 6.75
N ASN A 110 5.53 0.85 6.20
CA ASN A 110 6.43 2.01 6.34
C ASN A 110 6.82 2.49 4.94
N LEU A 111 6.40 3.71 4.59
CA LEU A 111 6.77 4.37 3.33
C LEU A 111 8.12 5.05 3.54
N PHE A 112 9.15 4.69 2.78
CA PHE A 112 10.51 5.20 3.04
C PHE A 112 11.14 5.99 1.88
N GLU A 113 10.68 5.80 0.65
CA GLU A 113 11.19 6.54 -0.52
C GLU A 113 10.06 6.84 -1.50
N GLU A 114 9.98 8.08 -1.99
CA GLU A 114 9.05 8.46 -3.07
C GLU A 114 9.68 8.19 -4.43
N ILE A 115 8.91 7.63 -5.36
CA ILE A 115 9.35 7.39 -6.74
C ILE A 115 8.53 8.26 -7.68
N LEU A 116 9.26 8.96 -8.57
CA LEU A 116 8.72 9.81 -9.64
C LEU A 116 8.22 8.99 -10.85
#